data_AF-A0A1E7DPL0-F1
#
_entry.id   AF-A0A1E7DPL0-F1
#
_cell.length_a   1.000
_cell.length_b   1.000
_cell.length_c   1.000
_cell.angle_alpha   90.00
_cell.angle_beta   90.00
_cell.angle_gamma   90.00
#
_symmetry.space_group_name_H-M   'P 1'
#
loop_
_entity.id
_entity.type
_entity.pdbx_description
1 polymer ?
#
loop_
_entity_poly.entity_id
_entity_poly.type
_entity_poly.pdbx_seq_one_letter_code
_entity_poly.pdbx_strand_id
1 'polypeptide(L)'
;MNIEVKPAAAAELKKVEYKENEGVRIESVFIGSCSIASEYHLKIDRKKEGDDLFVVEDIPLLVSKESQENLHKQISLDFNPAMGYKLTSAEETYRYNLKLERA
;
A
#
# COMPACT_ATOMS: atom_id res chain seq x y z
N MET A 1 -4.93 -6.26 10.07
CA MET A 1 -3.93 -5.17 10.19
C MET A 1 -4.64 -3.83 10.39
N ASN A 2 -3.91 -2.78 10.75
CA ASN A 2 -4.35 -1.39 10.79
C ASN A 2 -3.48 -0.57 9.83
N ILE A 3 -4.11 0.32 9.05
CA ILE A 3 -3.42 1.14 8.04
C ILE A 3 -3.70 2.59 8.35
N GLU A 4 -2.64 3.34 8.66
CA GLU A 4 -2.71 4.79 8.79
C GLU A 4 -2.36 5.42 7.44
N VAL A 5 -3.28 6.21 6.88
CA VAL A 5 -2.97 7.06 5.72
C VAL A 5 -2.69 8.46 6.22
N LYS A 6 -1.44 8.93 6.06
CA LYS A 6 -1.06 10.28 6.49
C LYS A 6 -1.74 11.33 5.62
N PRO A 7 -1.96 12.57 6.12
CA PRO A 7 -2.71 13.60 5.40
C PRO A 7 -2.21 13.88 3.98
N ALA A 8 -0.90 13.87 3.76
CA ALA A 8 -0.32 14.10 2.43
C ALA A 8 -0.65 12.95 1.45
N ALA A 9 -0.56 11.70 1.91
CA ALA A 9 -0.95 10.54 1.10
C ALA A 9 -2.45 10.52 0.84
N ALA A 10 -3.27 10.83 1.86
CA ALA A 10 -4.73 10.89 1.72
C ALA A 10 -5.14 11.91 0.66
N ALA A 11 -4.54 13.11 0.71
CA ALA A 11 -4.79 14.17 -0.26
C ALA A 11 -4.45 13.77 -1.70
N GLU A 12 -3.43 12.94 -1.91
CA GLU A 12 -3.05 12.49 -3.25
C GLU A 12 -3.89 11.30 -3.73
N LEU A 13 -4.16 10.32 -2.87
CA LEU A 13 -5.02 9.18 -3.21
C LEU A 13 -6.46 9.60 -3.52
N LYS A 14 -6.98 10.62 -2.84
CA LYS A 14 -8.32 11.19 -3.09
C LYS A 14 -8.45 11.87 -4.46
N LYS A 15 -7.35 12.14 -5.19
CA LYS A 15 -7.43 12.65 -6.57
C LYS A 15 -7.68 11.56 -7.59
N VAL A 16 -7.59 10.29 -7.20
CA VAL A 16 -7.81 9.15 -8.08
C VAL A 16 -9.30 8.85 -8.18
N GLU A 17 -9.79 8.70 -9.41
CA GLU A 17 -11.11 8.15 -9.66
C GLU A 17 -11.03 6.61 -9.67
N TYR A 18 -11.57 5.98 -8.63
CA TYR A 18 -11.65 4.53 -8.49
C TYR A 18 -12.90 4.02 -9.22
N LYS A 19 -12.72 3.01 -10.09
CA LYS A 19 -13.85 2.29 -10.70
C LYS A 19 -14.47 1.31 -9.72
N GLU A 20 -15.58 0.71 -10.12
CA GLU A 20 -16.22 -0.35 -9.32
C GLU A 20 -15.21 -1.46 -8.97
N ASN A 21 -15.16 -1.80 -7.68
CA ASN A 21 -14.23 -2.78 -7.09
C ASN A 21 -12.74 -2.43 -7.20
N GLU A 22 -12.35 -1.22 -7.61
CA GLU A 22 -10.96 -0.76 -7.54
C GLU A 22 -10.59 -0.22 -6.16
N GLY A 23 -9.30 -0.31 -5.85
CA GLY A 23 -8.70 0.35 -4.71
C GLY A 23 -7.19 0.44 -4.86
N VAL A 24 -6.56 1.06 -3.87
CA VAL A 24 -5.10 1.13 -3.76
C VAL A 24 -4.62 -0.17 -3.15
N ARG A 25 -4.01 -1.01 -3.97
CA ARG A 25 -3.35 -2.24 -3.53
C ARG A 25 -1.99 -1.93 -2.94
N ILE A 26 -1.76 -2.40 -1.71
CA ILE A 26 -0.45 -2.43 -1.06
C ILE A 26 0.04 -3.87 -1.16
N GLU A 27 1.10 -4.11 -1.94
CA GLU A 27 1.69 -5.44 -2.10
C GLU A 27 3.02 -5.54 -1.36
N SER A 28 3.23 -6.65 -0.69
CA SER A 28 4.52 -7.09 -0.14
C SER A 28 4.77 -8.53 -0.60
N VAL A 29 5.63 -8.69 -1.59
CA VAL A 29 5.94 -9.98 -2.23
C VAL A 29 7.30 -10.47 -1.75
N PHE A 30 7.37 -11.68 -1.21
CA PHE A 30 8.64 -12.30 -0.87
C PHE A 30 9.33 -12.83 -2.13
N ILE A 31 10.48 -12.26 -2.48
CA ILE A 31 11.21 -12.61 -3.73
C ILE A 31 12.49 -13.42 -3.49
N GLY A 32 12.82 -13.74 -2.24
CA GLY A 32 13.82 -14.74 -1.86
C GLY A 32 15.08 -14.78 -2.73
N SER A 33 15.92 -13.75 -2.67
CA SER A 33 17.29 -13.81 -3.20
C SER A 33 18.27 -13.07 -2.28
N CYS A 34 19.55 -13.46 -2.30
CA CYS A 34 20.59 -13.23 -1.27
C CYS A 34 20.91 -11.79 -0.82
N SER A 35 20.09 -10.79 -1.16
CA SER A 35 20.24 -9.40 -0.68
C SER A 35 18.91 -8.65 -0.47
N ILE A 36 17.77 -9.15 -0.98
CA ILE A 36 16.45 -8.51 -0.84
C ILE A 36 15.42 -9.59 -0.51
N ALA A 37 14.84 -9.48 0.68
CA ALA A 37 13.82 -10.42 1.15
C ALA A 37 12.44 -10.17 0.51
N SER A 38 12.09 -8.91 0.26
CA SER A 38 10.75 -8.53 -0.21
C SER A 38 10.75 -7.35 -1.18
N GLU A 39 9.83 -7.39 -2.14
CA GLU A 39 9.47 -6.27 -3.01
C GLU A 39 8.13 -5.68 -2.58
N TYR A 40 8.01 -4.35 -2.72
CA TYR A 40 6.83 -3.59 -2.31
C TYR A 40 6.30 -2.79 -3.49
N HIS A 41 4.98 -2.82 -3.68
CA HIS A 41 4.31 -2.06 -4.73
C HIS A 41 3.06 -1.34 -4.21
N LEU A 42 2.75 -0.22 -4.87
CA LEU A 42 1.51 0.51 -4.68
C LEU A 42 0.80 0.62 -6.04
N LYS A 43 -0.39 0.04 -6.16
CA LYS A 43 -1.09 -0.02 -7.46
C LYS A 43 -2.56 0.35 -7.31
N ILE A 44 -3.16 0.95 -8.33
CA ILE A 44 -4.61 0.94 -8.49
C ILE A 44 -4.97 -0.36 -9.19
N ASP A 45 -5.70 -1.23 -8.49
CA ASP A 45 -6.07 -2.56 -8.97
C ASP A 45 -7.47 -2.92 -8.48
N ARG A 46 -8.07 -3.95 -9.07
CA ARG A 46 -9.35 -4.50 -8.63
C ARG A 46 -9.15 -5.43 -7.44
N LYS A 47 -10.14 -5.46 -6.55
CA LYS A 47 -10.21 -6.43 -5.46
C LYS A 47 -10.24 -7.84 -6.03
N LYS A 48 -9.35 -8.69 -5.52
CA LYS A 48 -9.24 -10.12 -5.84
C LYS A 48 -9.79 -10.96 -4.70
N GLU A 49 -9.97 -12.24 -4.98
CA GLU A 49 -10.23 -13.24 -3.95
C GLU A 49 -9.04 -13.29 -2.98
N GLY A 50 -9.33 -13.36 -1.68
CA GLY A 50 -8.29 -13.33 -0.64
C GLY A 50 -7.79 -11.92 -0.23
N ASP A 51 -8.28 -10.86 -0.86
CA ASP A 51 -8.02 -9.50 -0.37
C ASP A 51 -8.96 -9.13 0.77
N ASP A 52 -8.41 -8.46 1.77
CA ASP A 52 -9.19 -7.59 2.65
C ASP A 52 -9.26 -6.18 2.06
N LEU A 53 -10.43 -5.55 2.21
CA LEU A 53 -10.66 -4.15 1.90
C LEU A 53 -10.67 -3.34 3.20
N PHE A 54 -9.81 -2.34 3.28
CA PHE A 54 -9.78 -1.36 4.35
C PHE A 54 -10.23 -0.02 3.78
N VAL A 55 -11.22 0.61 4.39
CA VAL A 55 -11.64 1.96 4.00
C VAL A 55 -11.09 2.93 5.03
N VAL A 56 -10.15 3.78 4.62
CA VAL A 56 -9.50 4.79 5.48
C VAL A 56 -9.76 6.15 4.87
N GLU A 57 -10.54 6.98 5.56
CA GLU A 57 -10.99 8.29 5.06
C GLU A 57 -11.56 8.23 3.63
N ASP A 58 -12.48 7.30 3.38
CA ASP A 58 -13.10 7.04 2.06
C ASP A 58 -12.15 6.54 0.97
N ILE A 59 -10.90 6.21 1.31
CA ILE A 59 -9.94 5.63 0.37
C ILE A 59 -10.01 4.09 0.48
N PRO A 60 -10.38 3.37 -0.58
CA PRO A 60 -10.36 1.91 -0.59
C PRO A 60 -8.93 1.39 -0.72
N LEU A 61 -8.46 0.68 0.31
CA LEU A 61 -7.15 0.02 0.34
C LEU A 61 -7.31 -1.50 0.29
N LEU A 62 -6.56 -2.15 -0.59
CA LEU A 62 -6.61 -3.59 -0.82
C LEU A 62 -5.31 -4.24 -0.36
N VAL A 63 -5.40 -5.27 0.48
CA VAL A 63 -4.21 -6.02 0.93
C VAL A 63 -4.53 -7.51 0.94
N SER A 64 -3.74 -8.30 0.20
CA SER A 64 -3.87 -9.76 0.17
C SER A 64 -3.43 -10.37 1.49
N LYS A 65 -3.95 -11.56 1.86
CA LYS A 65 -3.49 -12.27 3.06
C LYS A 65 -1.98 -12.48 3.10
N GLU A 66 -1.37 -12.85 1.96
CA GLU A 66 0.08 -13.00 1.84
C GLU A 66 0.83 -11.69 2.14
N SER A 67 0.37 -10.55 1.59
CA SER A 67 0.99 -9.26 1.91
C SER A 67 0.83 -8.91 3.39
N GLN A 68 -0.29 -9.30 4.02
CA GLN A 68 -0.49 -9.09 5.45
C GLN A 68 0.44 -9.93 6.33
N GLU A 69 0.87 -11.11 5.87
CA GLU A 69 1.85 -11.94 6.59
C GLU A 69 3.25 -11.30 6.57
N ASN A 70 3.56 -10.56 5.50
CA ASN A 70 4.85 -9.87 5.32
C ASN A 70 4.86 -8.43 5.88
N LEU A 71 3.72 -7.91 6.31
CA LEU A 71 3.58 -6.56 6.86
C LEU A 71 3.27 -6.62 8.36
N HIS A 72 3.77 -5.64 9.11
CA HIS A 72 3.48 -5.49 10.52
C HIS A 72 2.00 -5.16 10.71
N LYS A 73 1.48 -5.42 11.91
CA LYS A 73 0.06 -5.22 12.23
C LYS A 73 -0.38 -3.77 12.09
N GLN A 74 0.54 -2.81 12.20
CA GLN A 74 0.30 -1.39 12.02
C GLN A 74 1.30 -0.84 11.00
N ILE A 75 0.78 -0.34 9.89
CA ILE A 75 1.58 0.31 8.85
C ILE A 75 1.08 1.73 8.62
N SER A 76 1.94 2.59 8.09
CA SER A 76 1.58 3.91 7.64
C SER A 76 2.05 4.19 6.22
N LEU A 77 1.18 4.85 5.46
CA LEU A 77 1.43 5.32 4.11
C LEU A 77 1.49 6.85 4.13
N ASP A 78 2.63 7.39 3.70
CA ASP A 78 2.87 8.82 3.57
C ASP A 78 3.24 9.19 2.14
N PHE A 79 3.19 10.47 1.81
CA PHE A 79 3.52 10.97 0.48
C PHE A 79 4.37 12.24 0.55
N ASN A 80 5.45 12.24 -0.24
CA ASN A 80 6.28 13.41 -0.45
C ASN A 80 6.34 13.70 -1.97
N PRO A 81 6.01 14.92 -2.43
CA PRO A 81 6.01 15.23 -3.86
C PRO A 81 7.33 14.97 -4.60
N ALA A 82 8.47 15.07 -3.91
CA ALA A 82 9.79 14.81 -4.49
C ALA A 82 10.21 13.33 -4.44
N MET A 83 9.61 12.55 -3.53
CA MET A 83 10.01 11.17 -3.22
C MET A 83 8.87 10.15 -3.35
N GLY A 84 7.72 10.51 -3.89
CA GLY A 84 6.56 9.62 -4.00
C GLY A 84 6.04 9.11 -2.65
N TYR A 85 5.43 7.93 -2.67
CA TYR A 85 4.87 7.30 -1.48
C TYR A 85 5.93 6.59 -0.65
N LYS A 86 5.73 6.60 0.67
CA LYS A 86 6.57 5.92 1.65
C LYS A 86 5.71 4.97 2.49
N LEU A 87 6.11 3.71 2.54
CA LEU A 87 5.46 2.67 3.34
C LEU A 87 6.33 2.32 4.55
N THR A 88 5.77 2.41 5.75
CA THR A 88 6.48 2.21 7.02
C THR A 88 5.65 1.46 8.04
N SER A 89 6.30 0.99 9.09
CA SER A 89 5.73 0.56 10.36
C SER A 89 6.47 1.27 11.51
N ALA A 90 6.14 0.94 12.76
CA ALA A 90 6.92 1.43 13.90
C ALA A 90 8.32 0.77 13.95
N GLU A 91 8.42 -0.43 13.37
CA GLU A 91 9.58 -1.30 13.41
C GLU A 91 10.57 -1.00 12.29
N GLU A 92 10.09 -0.65 11.10
CA GLU A 92 10.95 -0.44 9.93
C GLU A 92 10.34 0.46 8.85
N THR A 93 11.20 0.92 7.94
CA THR A 93 10.76 1.44 6.64
C THR A 93 10.85 0.37 5.58
N TYR A 94 9.69 -0.07 5.08
CA TYR A 94 9.61 -1.06 4.01
C TYR A 94 10.13 -0.52 2.68
N ARG A 95 9.64 0.67 2.28
CA ARG A 95 9.99 1.23 0.98
C ARG A 95 9.82 2.74 0.95
N TYR A 96 10.76 3.38 0.25
CA TYR A 96 10.68 4.76 -0.22
C TYR A 96 10.38 4.78 -1.72
N ASN A 97 9.91 5.92 -2.24
CA ASN A 97 9.76 6.12 -3.68
C ASN A 97 8.81 5.12 -4.35
N LEU A 98 7.78 4.68 -3.61
CA LEU A 98 6.67 3.95 -4.21
C LEU A 98 5.93 4.90 -5.15
N LYS A 99 5.73 4.46 -6.39
CA LYS A 99 4.88 5.13 -7.36
C LYS A 99 3.52 4.47 -7.35
N LEU A 100 2.47 5.28 -7.48
CA LEU A 100 1.14 4.77 -7.71
C LEU A 100 0.96 4.53 -9.21
N GLU A 101 0.81 3.27 -9.59
CA GLU A 101 0.62 2.87 -10.98
C GLU A 101 -0.74 2.19 -11.12
N ARG A 102 -1.43 2.36 -12.25
CA ARG A 102 -2.68 1.63 -12.52
C ARG A 102 -2.33 0.33 -13.24
N ALA A 103 -2.75 -0.80 -12.67
CA ALA A 103 -2.55 -2.14 -13.23
C ALA A 103 -3.62 -2.50 -14.28
#